data_AF-A0A640UYN0-F1
#
_entry.id   AF-A0A640UYN0-F1
#
_cell.length_a   1.000
_cell.length_b   1.000
_cell.length_c   1.000
_cell.angle_alpha   90.00
_cell.angle_beta   90.00
_cell.angle_gamma   90.00
#
_symmetry.space_group_name_H-M   'P 1'
#
loop_
_entity.id
_entity.type
_entity.pdbx_description
1 polymer ?
#
loop_
_entity_poly.entity_id
_entity_poly.type
_entity_poly.pdbx_seq_one_letter_code
_entity_poly.pdbx_strand_id
1 'polypeptide(L)'
;MGVQAAQRPALTPTAKRQGKAQQAFRRGLAALAQWVEREGRRPVPRGHNEQTAVDGEEEPVLVKLGVWVSNTKSGRDKLAPEQRTALQELGIDWV
;
A
#
# COMPACT_ATOMS: atom_id res chain seq x y z
N MET A 1 -5.22 -33.86 -36.77
CA MET A 1 -4.00 -33.37 -36.09
C MET A 1 -4.07 -31.86 -36.02
N GLY A 2 -4.60 -31.31 -34.93
CA GLY A 2 -4.74 -29.87 -34.81
C GLY A 2 -5.11 -29.51 -33.39
N VAL A 3 -4.21 -28.84 -32.69
CA VAL A 3 -4.53 -27.63 -31.93
C VAL A 3 -3.30 -26.74 -31.91
N GLN A 4 -3.55 -25.52 -32.34
CA GLN A 4 -2.67 -24.40 -32.54
C GLN A 4 -2.16 -23.90 -31.20
N ALA A 5 -0.84 -23.86 -31.03
CA ALA A 5 -0.22 -23.04 -30.00
C ALA A 5 -0.38 -21.56 -30.37
N ALA A 6 -0.95 -20.79 -29.44
CA ALA A 6 -0.84 -19.33 -29.23
C ALA A 6 -2.23 -18.83 -28.74
N GLN A 7 -2.37 -17.93 -27.77
CA GLN A 7 -1.58 -16.76 -27.45
C GLN A 7 -1.71 -16.46 -25.95
N ARG A 8 -0.60 -16.24 -25.25
CA ARG A 8 -0.60 -15.59 -23.92
C ARG A 8 -0.80 -14.10 -24.15
N PRO A 9 -1.85 -13.45 -23.59
CA PRO A 9 -1.98 -12.01 -23.76
C PRO A 9 -0.82 -11.32 -23.02
N ALA A 10 0.03 -10.66 -23.81
CA ALA A 10 1.06 -9.75 -23.34
C ALA A 10 0.38 -8.50 -22.76
N LEU A 11 -0.11 -8.62 -21.53
CA LEU A 11 -0.51 -7.45 -20.74
C LEU A 11 0.75 -6.61 -20.48
N THR A 12 0.75 -5.41 -21.03
CA THR A 12 1.81 -4.41 -20.95
C THR A 12 2.38 -4.27 -19.51
N PRO A 13 3.72 -4.26 -19.35
CA PRO A 13 4.34 -4.27 -18.03
C PRO A 13 4.09 -2.99 -17.21
N THR A 14 3.71 -1.88 -17.86
CA THR A 14 3.47 -0.57 -17.25
C THR A 14 2.19 -0.52 -16.43
N ALA A 15 1.06 -1.01 -16.96
CA ALA A 15 -0.22 -1.04 -16.24
C ALA A 15 -0.16 -1.98 -15.01
N LYS A 16 0.52 -3.12 -15.15
CA LYS A 16 0.73 -4.07 -14.04
C LYS A 16 1.54 -3.47 -12.89
N ARG A 17 2.54 -2.62 -13.18
CA ARG A 17 3.35 -1.95 -12.15
C ARG A 17 2.53 -0.92 -11.36
N GLN A 18 1.67 -0.17 -12.03
CA GLN A 18 0.77 0.79 -11.37
C GLN A 18 -0.21 0.10 -10.42
N GLY A 19 -0.80 -1.03 -10.83
CA GLY A 19 -1.69 -1.80 -9.96
C GLY A 19 -1.01 -2.35 -8.69
N LYS A 20 0.26 -2.77 -8.78
CA LYS A 20 1.03 -3.24 -7.61
C LYS A 20 1.35 -2.11 -6.63
N ALA A 21 1.71 -0.94 -7.12
CA ALA A 21 1.96 0.23 -6.26
C ALA A 21 0.67 0.67 -5.54
N GLN A 22 -0.46 0.69 -6.25
CA GLN A 22 -1.76 0.99 -5.65
C GLN A 22 -2.17 -0.03 -4.59
N GLN A 23 -1.93 -1.32 -4.84
CA GLN A 23 -2.16 -2.35 -3.82
C GLN A 23 -1.26 -2.17 -2.59
N ALA A 24 0.05 -1.92 -2.78
CA ALA A 24 0.96 -1.68 -1.68
C ALA A 24 0.57 -0.44 -0.86
N PHE A 25 0.06 0.61 -1.52
CA PHE A 25 -0.50 1.77 -0.84
C PHE A 25 -1.74 1.42 -0.01
N ARG A 26 -2.70 0.68 -0.59
CA ARG A 26 -3.91 0.23 0.13
C ARG A 26 -3.55 -0.58 1.38
N ARG A 27 -2.57 -1.49 1.29
CA ARG A 27 -2.05 -2.27 2.43
C ARG A 27 -1.45 -1.39 3.50
N GLY A 28 -0.56 -0.48 3.13
CA GLY A 28 0.02 0.43 4.11
C GLY A 28 -0.99 1.36 4.76
N LEU A 29 -2.00 1.82 4.01
CA LEU A 29 -3.09 2.63 4.54
C LEU A 29 -3.96 1.85 5.54
N ALA A 30 -4.34 0.61 5.21
CA ALA A 30 -5.12 -0.26 6.09
C ALA A 30 -4.34 -0.63 7.37
N ALA A 31 -3.04 -0.91 7.24
CA ALA A 31 -2.15 -1.15 8.37
C ALA A 31 -2.01 0.10 9.26
N LEU A 32 -1.90 1.29 8.66
CA LEU A 32 -1.84 2.54 9.41
C LEU A 32 -3.15 2.83 10.16
N ALA A 33 -4.30 2.59 9.51
CA ALA A 33 -5.60 2.76 10.16
C ALA A 33 -5.71 1.88 11.40
N GLN A 34 -5.39 0.58 11.28
CA GLN A 34 -5.37 -0.34 12.43
C GLN A 34 -4.41 0.10 13.54
N TRP A 35 -3.21 0.54 13.18
CA TRP A 35 -2.26 1.08 14.16
C TRP A 35 -2.85 2.29 14.90
N VAL A 36 -3.46 3.23 14.18
CA VAL A 36 -4.07 4.44 14.75
C VAL A 36 -5.27 4.11 15.63
N GLU A 37 -6.07 3.12 15.27
CA GLU A 37 -7.17 2.64 16.12
C GLU A 37 -6.67 2.03 17.43
N ARG A 38 -5.57 1.26 17.39
CA ARG A 38 -5.00 0.62 18.59
C ARG A 38 -4.23 1.58 19.48
N GLU A 39 -3.40 2.42 18.88
CA GLU A 39 -2.37 3.19 19.57
C GLU A 39 -2.66 4.71 19.59
N GLY A 40 -3.68 5.13 18.86
CA GLY A 40 -3.99 6.54 18.63
C GLY A 40 -3.09 7.19 17.57
N ARG A 41 -3.30 8.49 17.36
CA ARG A 41 -2.52 9.34 16.45
C ARG A 41 -1.13 9.64 17.03
N ARG A 42 -0.25 8.64 17.01
CA ARG A 42 1.15 8.74 17.45
C ARG A 42 2.12 8.35 16.33
N PRO A 43 3.39 8.83 16.38
CA PRO A 43 4.40 8.43 15.40
C PRO A 43 4.63 6.92 15.38
N VAL A 44 4.62 6.32 14.18
CA VAL A 44 4.91 4.89 14.00
C VAL A 44 6.42 4.65 14.21
N PRO A 45 6.82 3.74 15.12
CA PRO A 45 8.22 3.34 15.26
C PRO A 45 8.77 2.76 13.95
N ARG A 46 10.01 3.12 13.58
CA ARG A 46 10.59 2.73 12.27
C ARG A 46 10.68 1.21 12.04
N GLY A 47 10.83 0.43 13.11
CA GLY A 47 10.85 -1.04 13.09
C GLY A 47 9.50 -1.71 13.26
N HIS A 48 8.40 -0.96 13.34
CA HIS A 48 7.07 -1.54 13.57
C HIS A 48 6.54 -2.26 12.33
N ASN A 49 5.95 -3.43 12.56
CA ASN A 49 5.31 -4.26 11.55
C ASN A 49 3.86 -4.50 11.99
N GLU A 50 2.92 -4.37 11.06
CA GLU A 50 1.51 -4.58 11.33
C GLU A 50 0.95 -5.60 10.33
N GLN A 51 0.17 -6.55 10.82
CA GLN A 51 -0.51 -7.52 9.95
C GLN A 51 -1.83 -6.92 9.49
N THR A 52 -2.06 -6.86 8.18
CA THR A 52 -3.30 -6.32 7.62
C THR A 52 -3.87 -7.29 6.59
N ALA A 53 -5.17 -7.56 6.69
CA ALA A 53 -5.94 -8.10 5.59
C ALA A 53 -6.39 -6.93 4.71
N VAL A 54 -6.28 -7.05 3.39
CA VAL A 54 -6.83 -6.07 2.45
C VAL A 54 -7.70 -6.81 1.45
N ASP A 55 -8.84 -6.20 1.13
CA ASP A 55 -9.78 -6.71 0.14
C ASP A 55 -9.07 -6.97 -1.20
N GLY A 56 -8.98 -8.26 -1.57
CA GLY A 56 -8.21 -8.78 -2.70
C GLY A 56 -7.00 -9.65 -2.34
N GLU A 57 -6.69 -9.84 -1.05
CA GLU A 57 -5.74 -10.86 -0.58
C GLU A 57 -6.42 -11.83 0.38
N GLU A 58 -6.28 -13.13 0.11
CA GLU A 58 -6.87 -14.20 0.93
C GLU A 58 -6.19 -14.32 2.30
N GLU A 59 -4.91 -13.94 2.38
CA GLU A 59 -4.10 -14.07 3.59
C GLU A 59 -3.69 -12.69 4.13
N PRO A 60 -3.66 -12.50 5.46
CA PRO A 60 -3.14 -11.29 6.07
C PRO A 60 -1.66 -11.10 5.71
N VAL A 61 -1.29 -9.89 5.30
CA VAL A 61 0.08 -9.56 4.90
C VAL A 61 0.76 -8.74 5.99
N LEU A 62 2.00 -9.10 6.30
CA LEU A 62 2.86 -8.32 7.19
C LEU A 62 3.37 -7.06 6.47
N VAL A 63 2.92 -5.89 6.93
CA VAL A 63 3.36 -4.59 6.44
C VAL A 63 4.39 -4.02 7.39
N LYS A 64 5.59 -3.70 6.87
CA LYS A 64 6.62 -2.93 7.58
C LYS A 64 6.18 -1.47 7.73
N LEU A 65 5.21 -1.20 8.61
CA LEU A 65 4.51 0.08 8.69
C LEU A 65 5.47 1.25 8.93
N GLY A 66 6.46 1.11 9.82
CA GLY A 66 7.43 2.18 10.07
C GLY A 66 8.26 2.56 8.83
N VAL A 67 8.66 1.56 8.05
CA VAL A 67 9.36 1.76 6.77
C VAL A 67 8.43 2.35 5.73
N TRP A 68 7.21 1.83 5.63
CA TRP A 68 6.21 2.29 4.68
C TRP A 68 5.85 3.76 4.90
N VAL A 69 5.55 4.18 6.14
CA VAL A 69 5.26 5.58 6.48
C VAL A 69 6.40 6.49 6.06
N SER A 70 7.64 6.08 6.32
CA SER A 70 8.82 6.86 5.95
C SER A 70 8.95 7.00 4.42
N ASN A 71 8.80 5.90 3.68
CA ASN A 71 8.85 5.92 2.22
C ASN A 71 7.69 6.72 1.61
N THR A 72 6.49 6.63 2.17
CA THR A 72 5.31 7.38 1.75
C THR A 72 5.50 8.87 1.97
N LYS A 73 6.10 9.28 3.10
CA LYS A 73 6.49 10.67 3.36
C LYS A 73 7.51 11.18 2.33
N SER A 74 8.58 10.42 2.08
CA SER A 74 9.59 10.78 1.07
C SER A 74 9.07 10.74 -0.36
N GLY A 75 8.06 9.92 -0.65
CA GLY A 75 7.41 9.80 -1.95
C GLY A 75 6.19 10.71 -2.14
N ARG A 76 5.95 11.67 -1.23
CA ARG A 76 4.75 12.52 -1.21
C ARG A 76 4.43 13.14 -2.56
N ASP A 77 5.44 13.64 -3.27
CA ASP A 77 5.28 14.31 -4.58
C ASP A 77 4.67 13.40 -5.65
N LYS A 78 4.82 12.08 -5.49
CA LYS A 78 4.30 11.06 -6.39
C LYS A 78 2.90 10.56 -5.99
N LEU A 79 2.40 10.94 -4.82
CA LEU A 79 1.06 10.55 -4.35
C LEU A 79 -0.01 11.41 -5.01
N ALA A 80 -1.12 10.78 -5.38
CA ALA A 80 -2.31 11.49 -5.80
C ALA A 80 -2.88 12.33 -4.63
N PRO A 81 -3.59 13.44 -4.90
CA PRO A 81 -4.19 14.27 -3.86
C PRO A 81 -5.07 13.47 -2.88
N GLU A 82 -5.89 12.55 -3.39
CA GLU A 82 -6.76 11.69 -2.58
C GLU A 82 -5.97 10.79 -1.61
N GLN A 83 -4.85 10.25 -2.07
CA GLN A 83 -3.95 9.44 -1.22
C GLN A 83 -3.35 10.29 -0.09
N ARG A 84 -3.00 11.54 -0.38
CA ARG A 84 -2.47 12.48 0.63
C ARG A 84 -3.54 12.87 1.65
N THR A 85 -4.78 13.05 1.22
CA THR A 85 -5.91 13.32 2.12
C THR A 85 -6.14 12.13 3.04
N ALA A 86 -6.20 10.90 2.50
CA ALA A 86 -6.39 9.69 3.31
C ALA A 86 -5.31 9.52 4.39
N LEU A 87 -4.05 9.86 4.10
CA LEU A 87 -2.97 9.82 5.08
C LEU A 87 -3.13 10.87 6.19
N GLN A 88 -3.57 12.08 5.85
CA GLN A 88 -3.81 13.16 6.81
C GLN A 88 -4.97 12.83 7.76
N GLU A 89 -6.04 12.22 7.26
CA GLU A 89 -7.15 11.73 8.07
C GLU A 89 -6.71 10.67 9.10
N LEU A 90 -5.60 9.96 8.82
CA LEU A 90 -4.98 9.01 9.75
C LEU A 90 -3.88 9.62 10.63
N GLY A 91 -3.69 10.94 10.60
CA GLY A 91 -2.73 11.65 11.45
C GLY A 91 -1.29 11.61 10.95
N ILE A 92 -1.05 11.29 9.67
CA ILE A 92 0.25 11.53 9.06
C ILE A 92 0.38 13.01 8.74
N ASP A 93 1.06 13.71 9.63
CA ASP A 93 1.40 15.11 9.45
C ASP A 93 2.67 15.27 8.60
N TRP A 94 2.68 16.28 7.74
CA TRP A 94 3.70 16.49 6.69
C TRP A 94 4.88 17.37 7.13
N VAL A 95 5.05 17.55 8.45
CA VAL A 95 6.11 18.36 9.07
C VAL A 95 7.50 17.80 8.75
#